data_AF-A0A7S1PIZ4-F1
#
_entry.id   AF-A0A7S1PIZ4-F1
#
_cell.length_a   1.000
_cell.length_b   1.000
_cell.length_c   1.000
_cell.angle_alpha   90.00
_cell.angle_beta   90.00
_cell.angle_gamma   90.00
#
_symmetry.space_group_name_H-M   'P 1'
#
loop_
_entity.id
_entity.type
_entity.pdbx_description
1 polymer ?
#
loop_
_entity_poly.entity_id
_entity_poly.type
_entity_poly.pdbx_seq_one_letter_code
_entity_poly.pdbx_strand_id
1 'polypeptide(L)'
;DCVAVAGPAGCHGTVFIRTENLDGEIDLKPRDVVPRTGIDVDVSIDRLAEVAQAMRLTCPAPNSAIEAFDSTIEVRVVSGAASPADAGQRGPVSSSAGSFDG
;
A
#
# COMPACT_ATOMS: atom_id res chain seq x y z
N ASP A 1 1.52 12.20 -8.64
CA ASP A 1 1.98 10.88 -8.16
C ASP A 1 0.97 10.28 -7.20
N CYS A 2 0.84 8.96 -7.20
CA CYS A 2 -0.05 8.23 -6.29
C CYS A 2 0.60 6.92 -5.83
N VAL A 3 0.15 6.41 -4.69
CA VAL A 3 0.56 5.10 -4.14
C VAL A 3 -0.63 4.14 -4.25
N ALA A 4 -0.44 2.99 -4.90
CA ALA A 4 -1.47 1.98 -5.06
C ALA A 4 -1.62 1.16 -3.76
N VAL A 5 -2.78 1.28 -3.11
CA VAL A 5 -3.06 0.64 -1.79
C VAL A 5 -4.18 -0.41 -1.84
N ALA A 6 -4.86 -0.55 -2.98
CA ALA A 6 -5.85 -1.57 -3.26
C ALA A 6 -5.95 -1.78 -4.78
N GLY A 7 -6.17 -3.02 -5.21
CA GLY A 7 -6.45 -3.39 -6.60
C GLY A 7 -7.90 -3.85 -6.78
N PRO A 8 -8.34 -4.10 -8.03
CA PRO A 8 -9.64 -4.71 -8.30
C PRO A 8 -9.77 -6.08 -7.62
N ALA A 9 -11.00 -6.47 -7.25
CA ALA A 9 -11.27 -7.77 -6.66
C ALA A 9 -10.73 -8.91 -7.55
N GLY A 10 -9.99 -9.85 -6.97
CA GLY A 10 -9.38 -10.98 -7.67
C GLY A 10 -8.01 -10.70 -8.30
N CYS A 11 -7.47 -9.50 -8.19
CA CYS A 11 -6.09 -9.21 -8.60
C CYS A 11 -5.10 -9.53 -7.46
N HIS A 12 -4.03 -10.25 -7.78
CA HIS A 12 -2.97 -10.68 -6.83
C HIS A 12 -2.06 -9.54 -6.34
N GLY A 13 -2.59 -8.32 -6.21
CA GLY A 13 -1.80 -7.18 -5.74
C GLY A 13 -0.81 -6.64 -6.77
N THR A 14 -1.01 -6.88 -8.07
CA THR A 14 -0.22 -6.24 -9.13
C THR A 14 -1.15 -5.53 -10.11
N VAL A 15 -0.78 -4.31 -10.49
CA VAL A 15 -1.43 -3.53 -11.54
C VAL A 15 -0.45 -3.26 -12.67
N PHE A 16 -0.95 -3.15 -13.90
CA PHE A 16 -0.13 -2.90 -15.08
C PHE A 16 -0.39 -1.47 -15.57
N ILE A 17 0.68 -0.70 -15.78
CA ILE A 17 0.59 0.69 -16.23
C ILE A 17 1.33 0.88 -17.55
N ARG A 18 0.83 1.81 -18.38
CA ARG A 18 1.56 2.30 -19.56
C ARG A 18 2.46 3.45 -19.15
N THR A 19 3.71 3.41 -19.59
CA THR A 19 4.71 4.45 -19.27
C THR A 19 5.23 5.19 -20.50
N GLU A 20 4.61 5.02 -21.67
CA GLU A 20 5.03 5.68 -22.93
C GLU A 20 5.25 7.20 -22.82
N ASN A 21 4.46 7.89 -22.00
CA ASN A 21 4.57 9.34 -21.80
C ASN A 21 5.63 9.76 -20.77
N LEU A 22 6.19 8.80 -20.03
CA LEU A 22 7.22 9.00 -19.00
C LEU A 22 8.61 8.62 -19.51
N ASP A 23 8.73 7.47 -20.19
CA ASP A 23 10.01 6.89 -20.62
C ASP A 23 10.05 6.47 -22.10
N GLY A 24 8.93 6.55 -22.82
CA GLY A 24 8.84 6.14 -24.22
C GLY A 24 8.61 4.64 -24.45
N GLU A 25 8.46 3.84 -23.39
CA GLU A 25 8.21 2.41 -23.51
C GLU A 25 6.74 2.10 -23.78
N ILE A 26 6.51 1.19 -24.73
CA ILE A 26 5.16 0.77 -25.15
C ILE A 26 4.64 -0.38 -24.27
N ASP A 27 5.57 -1.14 -23.67
CA ASP A 27 5.25 -2.28 -22.84
C ASP A 27 4.56 -1.87 -21.53
N LEU A 28 3.70 -2.75 -21.03
CA LEU A 28 3.07 -2.57 -19.75
C LEU A 28 4.06 -2.89 -18.63
N LYS A 29 4.29 -1.93 -17.72
CA LYS A 29 5.13 -2.15 -16.54
C LYS A 29 4.27 -2.65 -15.37
N PRO A 30 4.64 -3.78 -14.74
CA PRO A 30 3.97 -4.24 -13.53
C PRO A 30 4.32 -3.31 -12.35
N ARG A 31 3.34 -3.07 -11.49
CA ARG A 31 3.49 -2.33 -10.23
C ARG A 31 2.78 -3.08 -9.14
N ASP A 32 3.49 -3.37 -8.07
CA ASP A 32 2.90 -4.02 -6.91
C ASP A 32 2.09 -3.01 -6.09
N VAL A 33 0.90 -3.43 -5.74
CA VAL A 33 0.03 -2.80 -4.76
C VAL A 33 0.61 -3.14 -3.41
N VAL A 34 0.84 -2.13 -2.58
CA VAL A 34 1.47 -2.32 -1.27
C VAL A 34 0.64 -3.33 -0.46
N PRO A 35 1.21 -4.50 -0.12
CA PRO A 35 0.47 -5.51 0.62
C PRO A 35 0.24 -5.00 2.03
N ARG A 36 -1.02 -4.81 2.40
CA ARG A 36 -1.37 -4.52 3.79
C ARG A 36 -1.16 -5.80 4.59
N THR A 37 -0.18 -5.82 5.48
CA THR A 37 -0.03 -6.92 6.44
C THR A 37 -1.33 -7.06 7.24
N GLY A 38 -2.13 -8.09 6.94
CA GLY A 38 -3.31 -8.46 7.72
C GLY A 38 -4.62 -7.75 7.37
N ILE A 39 -4.72 -7.05 6.23
CA ILE A 39 -6.02 -6.53 5.78
C ILE A 39 -6.26 -6.96 4.32
N ASP A 40 -6.76 -8.18 4.15
CA ASP A 40 -7.45 -8.60 2.93
C ASP A 40 -8.73 -7.77 2.85
N VAL A 41 -8.68 -6.69 2.08
CA VAL A 41 -9.87 -5.89 1.86
C VAL A 41 -10.17 -5.96 0.38
N ASP A 42 -11.18 -6.75 0.08
CA ASP A 42 -12.14 -6.35 -0.94
C ASP A 42 -12.73 -5.00 -0.47
N VAL A 43 -12.01 -3.90 -0.75
CA VAL A 43 -12.40 -2.56 -0.29
C VAL A 43 -13.58 -2.17 -1.15
N SER A 44 -14.79 -2.44 -0.66
CA SER A 44 -15.94 -1.70 -1.16
C SER A 44 -15.64 -0.20 -1.00
N ILE A 45 -16.05 0.59 -1.98
CA ILE A 45 -15.80 2.05 -2.03
C ILE A 45 -16.18 2.71 -0.69
N ASP A 46 -17.23 2.19 -0.04
CA ASP A 46 -17.75 2.67 1.24
C ASP A 46 -16.73 2.58 2.40
N ARG A 47 -15.83 1.59 2.39
CA ARG A 47 -14.81 1.39 3.43
C ARG A 47 -13.49 2.10 3.13
N LEU A 48 -13.32 2.63 1.92
CA LEU A 48 -12.08 3.29 1.50
C LEU A 48 -11.80 4.54 2.33
N ALA A 49 -12.84 5.30 2.68
CA ALA A 49 -12.71 6.53 3.48
C ALA A 49 -12.21 6.25 4.90
N GLU A 50 -12.77 5.24 5.58
CA GLU A 50 -12.36 4.83 6.93
C GLU A 50 -10.91 4.37 6.96
N VAL A 51 -10.56 3.54 5.96
CA VAL A 51 -9.20 3.03 5.77
C VAL A 51 -8.22 4.17 5.48
N ALA A 52 -8.58 5.12 4.62
CA ALA A 52 -7.72 6.25 4.28
C ALA A 52 -7.45 7.13 5.51
N GLN A 53 -8.44 7.32 6.39
CA GLN A 53 -8.27 8.04 7.66
C GLN A 53 -7.33 7.32 8.64
N ALA A 54 -7.24 6.00 8.54
CA ALA A 54 -6.35 5.18 9.36
C ALA A 54 -4.90 5.12 8.81
N MET A 55 -4.63 5.70 7.64
CA MET A 55 -3.33 5.65 6.97
C MET A 55 -2.62 6.99 7.02
N ARG A 56 -1.33 6.95 7.33
CA ARG A 56 -0.41 8.08 7.20
C ARG A 56 0.69 7.72 6.22
N LEU A 57 0.77 8.46 5.13
CA LEU A 57 1.83 8.34 4.13
C LEU A 57 2.86 9.45 4.32
N THR A 58 4.12 9.09 4.48
CA THR A 58 5.25 10.02 4.53
C THR A 58 6.05 9.88 3.24
N CYS A 59 5.99 10.93 2.42
CA CYS A 59 6.65 10.99 1.12
C CYS A 59 7.92 11.85 1.18
N PRO A 60 8.90 11.56 0.31
CA PRO A 60 10.04 12.45 0.10
C PRO A 60 9.59 13.73 -0.61
N ALA A 61 10.44 14.76 -0.62
CA ALA A 61 10.18 15.95 -1.42
C ALA A 61 10.07 15.58 -2.91
N PRO A 62 9.21 16.26 -3.69
CA PRO A 62 9.11 16.03 -5.13
C PRO A 62 10.50 16.16 -5.78
N ASN A 63 10.84 15.18 -6.61
CA ASN A 63 12.08 15.17 -7.36
C ASN A 63 11.80 14.77 -8.81
N SER A 64 12.80 14.91 -9.69
CA SER A 64 12.66 14.62 -11.12
C SER A 64 13.05 13.19 -11.50
N ALA A 65 13.36 12.33 -10.54
CA ALA A 65 13.74 10.94 -10.80
C ALA A 65 12.47 10.09 -10.98
N ILE A 66 12.38 9.41 -12.12
CA ILE A 66 11.20 8.63 -12.51
C ILE A 66 11.25 7.21 -11.91
N GLU A 67 12.45 6.73 -11.58
CA GLU A 67 12.70 5.37 -11.08
C GLU A 67 12.88 5.30 -9.55
N ALA A 68 12.93 6.44 -8.87
CA ALA A 68 13.24 6.51 -7.44
C ALA A 68 12.10 7.16 -6.65
N PHE A 69 11.47 6.35 -5.79
CA PHE A 69 10.46 6.81 -4.84
C PHE A 69 10.57 6.00 -3.55
N ASP A 70 10.98 6.65 -2.46
CA ASP A 70 11.12 6.02 -1.15
C ASP A 70 10.17 6.67 -0.15
N SER A 71 9.13 5.94 0.26
CA SER A 71 8.08 6.42 1.14
C SER A 71 7.75 5.43 2.23
N THR A 72 7.23 5.93 3.34
CA THR A 72 6.79 5.09 4.46
C THR A 72 5.28 5.20 4.63
N ILE A 73 4.61 4.06 4.81
CA ILE A 73 3.19 3.99 5.13
C ILE A 73 3.03 3.47 6.55
N GLU A 74 2.34 4.25 7.39
CA GLU A 74 1.90 3.82 8.70
C GLU A 74 0.39 3.57 8.68
N VAL A 75 -0.03 2.41 9.15
CA VAL A 75 -1.44 2.03 9.22
C VAL A 75 -1.83 1.84 10.67
N ARG A 76 -2.77 2.66 11.17
CA ARG A 76 -3.38 2.46 12.49
C ARG A 76 -4.48 1.42 12.37
N VAL A 77 -4.23 0.23 12.87
CA VAL A 77 -5.29 -0.78 12.98
C VAL A 77 -6.29 -0.31 14.03
N VAL A 78 -7.40 0.27 13.59
CA VAL A 78 -8.55 0.51 14.46
C VAL A 78 -9.17 -0.86 14.71
N SER A 79 -8.69 -1.54 15.75
CA SER A 79 -9.36 -2.73 16.27
C SER A 79 -10.72 -2.26 16.76
N GLY A 80 -11.74 -2.43 15.93
CA GLY A 80 -13.12 -2.40 16.38
C GLY A 80 -13.21 -3.35 17.57
N ALA A 81 -13.69 -2.83 18.70
CA ALA A 81 -13.76 -3.49 19.98
C ALA A 81 -13.76 -5.01 19.85
N ALA A 82 -12.69 -5.65 20.33
CA ALA A 82 -12.77 -7.04 20.71
C ALA A 82 -14.03 -7.16 21.57
N SER A 83 -15.04 -7.86 21.06
CA SER A 83 -15.98 -8.50 21.97
C SER A 83 -15.10 -9.26 22.97
N PRO A 84 -15.27 -9.05 24.29
CA PRO A 84 -14.31 -9.44 25.33
C PRO A 84 -14.21 -10.97 25.47
N ALA A 85 -13.60 -11.62 24.48
CA ALA A 85 -13.52 -13.08 24.40
C ALA A 85 -12.13 -13.61 24.03
N ASP A 86 -11.15 -12.78 23.68
CA ASP A 86 -9.80 -13.30 23.44
C ASP A 86 -8.70 -12.32 23.86
N ALA A 87 -8.46 -12.27 25.17
CA ALA A 87 -7.28 -11.65 25.74
C ALA A 87 -6.10 -12.61 25.59
N GLY A 88 -5.33 -12.50 24.51
CA GLY A 88 -4.14 -13.33 24.30
C GLY A 88 -3.19 -12.75 23.28
N GLN A 89 -2.16 -12.03 23.76
CA GLN A 89 -0.89 -11.73 23.08
C GLN A 89 -0.96 -11.09 21.67
N ARG A 90 -0.46 -9.85 21.53
CA ARG A 90 0.44 -9.44 20.41
C ARG A 90 0.96 -8.02 20.62
N GLY A 91 2.27 -7.89 20.82
CA GLY A 91 2.98 -6.61 20.84
C GLY A 91 3.16 -6.01 19.44
N PRO A 92 3.69 -4.78 19.33
CA PRO A 92 3.82 -4.08 18.05
C PRO A 92 4.84 -4.78 17.14
N VAL A 93 4.41 -5.11 15.92
CA VAL A 93 5.29 -5.55 14.83
C VAL A 93 5.72 -4.33 14.02
N SER A 94 7.03 -4.10 13.95
CA SER A 94 7.63 -3.10 13.07
C SER A 94 8.15 -3.84 11.84
N SER A 95 7.71 -3.41 10.64
CA SER A 95 8.15 -3.98 9.37
C SER A 95 8.93 -2.91 8.61
N SER A 96 10.23 -3.13 8.41
CA SER A 96 11.07 -2.31 7.53
C SER A 96 11.05 -2.88 6.11
N ALA A 97 10.78 -2.04 5.10
CA ALA A 97 10.94 -2.43 3.70
C ALA A 97 12.44 -2.53 3.37
N GLY A 98 12.85 -3.68 2.82
CA GLY A 98 14.23 -3.97 2.46
C GLY A 98 14.67 -3.26 1.18
N SER A 99 15.95 -2.90 1.15
CA SER A 99 16.67 -2.40 -0.02
C SER A 99 16.85 -3.51 -1.05
N PHE A 100 16.61 -3.22 -2.33
CA PHE A 100 16.86 -4.15 -3.44
C PHE A 100 18.04 -3.62 -4.25
N ASP A 101 19.18 -4.33 -4.16
CA ASP A 101 20.30 -4.25 -5.09
C ASP A 101 20.14 -5.39 -6.11
N GLY A 102 20.03 -5.05 -7.39
CA GLY A 102 19.94 -6.00 -8.49
C GLY A 102 19.64 -5.34 -9.82
#